data_AF-A0A345WPC7-F1
#
_entry.id   AF-A0A345WPC7-F1
#
_cell.length_a   1.000
_cell.length_b   1.000
_cell.length_c   1.000
_cell.angle_alpha   90.00
_cell.angle_beta   90.00
_cell.angle_gamma   90.00
#
_symmetry.space_group_name_H-M   'P 1'
#
loop_
_entity.id
_entity.type
_entity.pdbx_description
1 polymer ?
#
loop_
_entity_poly.entity_id
_entity_poly.type
_entity_poly.pdbx_seq_one_letter_code
_entity_poly.pdbx_strand_id
1 'polypeptide(L)' 'MWTFALWTIAALIAGVYCIVKAAADLRARRYGWGVVGLLSGIVFLTTPVQTHAVKIDLPAARP' A
#
# COMPACT_ATOMS: atom_id res chain seq x y z
N MET A 1 -9.10 15.87 -0.47
CA MET A 1 -9.14 14.96 0.71
C MET A 1 -9.93 13.68 0.43
N TRP A 2 -11.12 13.75 -0.19
CA TRP A 2 -11.95 12.56 -0.50
C TRP A 2 -11.30 11.53 -1.44
N THR A 3 -10.61 12.00 -2.49
CA THR A 3 -9.88 11.14 -3.44
C THR A 3 -8.76 10.34 -2.79
N PHE A 4 -8.03 10.93 -1.83
CA PHE A 4 -6.98 10.23 -1.09
C PHE A 4 -7.57 9.12 -0.20
N ALA A 5 -8.66 9.42 0.51
CA ALA A 5 -9.36 8.43 1.33
C ALA A 5 -9.88 7.24 0.51
N LEU A 6 -10.49 7.51 -0.66
CA LEU A 6 -10.92 6.46 -1.59
C LEU A 6 -9.75 5.59 -2.08
N TRP A 7 -8.61 6.21 -2.39
CA TRP A 7 -7.42 5.49 -2.83
C TRP A 7 -6.88 4.56 -1.74
N THR A 8 -6.83 5.02 -0.50
CA THR A 8 -6.39 4.21 0.64
C THR A 8 -7.34 3.03 0.88
N ILE A 9 -8.65 3.24 0.76
CA ILE A 9 -9.65 2.15 0.92
C ILE A 9 -9.50 1.12 -0.19
N ALA A 10 -9.36 1.55 -1.45
CA ALA A 10 -9.15 0.65 -2.58
C ALA A 10 -7.85 -0.17 -2.44
N ALA A 11 -6.77 0.47 -1.99
CA ALA A 11 -5.50 -0.17 -1.68
C ALA A 11 -5.63 -1.26 -0.60
N LEU A 12 -6.35 -0.96 0.48
CA LEU A 12 -6.59 -1.92 1.56
C LEU A 12 -7.40 -3.12 1.07
N ILE A 13 -8.46 -2.90 0.28
CA ILE A 13 -9.27 -3.97 -0.30
C ILE A 13 -8.42 -4.84 -1.24
N ALA A 14 -7.59 -4.23 -2.09
CA ALA A 14 -6.69 -4.94 -2.99
C ALA A 14 -5.65 -5.78 -2.23
N GLY A 15 -5.08 -5.24 -1.15
CA GLY A 15 -4.15 -5.95 -0.26
C GLY A 15 -4.80 -7.16 0.40
N VAL A 16 -5.99 -6.99 0.98
CA VAL A 16 -6.74 -8.10 1.60
C VAL A 16 -7.09 -9.17 0.56
N TYR A 17 -7.57 -8.77 -0.62
CA TYR A 17 -7.89 -9.72 -1.69
C TYR A 17 -6.66 -10.52 -2.12
N CYS A 18 -5.50 -9.88 -2.27
CA CYS A 18 -4.25 -10.59 -2.61
C CYS A 18 -3.85 -11.61 -1.54
N ILE A 19 -3.98 -11.29 -0.26
CA ILE A 19 -3.66 -12.19 0.85
C ILE A 19 -4.63 -13.39 0.88
N VAL A 20 -5.94 -13.12 0.78
CA VAL A 20 -6.98 -14.17 0.78
C VAL A 20 -6.82 -15.09 -0.43
N LYS A 21 -6.56 -14.52 -1.61
CA LYS A 21 -6.32 -15.28 -2.83
C LYS A 21 -5.03 -16.10 -2.72
N ALA A 22 -3.95 -15.53 -2.21
CA ALA A 22 -2.70 -16.27 -1.99
C ALA A 22 -2.91 -17.46 -1.03
N ALA A 23 -3.67 -17.27 0.06
CA ALA A 23 -4.02 -18.35 0.98
C ALA A 23 -4.90 -19.44 0.33
N ALA A 24 -5.85 -19.05 -0.53
CA ALA A 24 -6.68 -19.98 -1.29
C ALA A 24 -5.86 -20.77 -2.34
N ASP A 25 -4.96 -20.09 -3.07
CA ASP A 25 -4.08 -20.71 -4.07
C ASP A 25 -3.04 -21.64 -3.43
N LEU A 26 -2.50 -21.28 -2.25
CA LEU A 26 -1.66 -22.15 -1.42
C LEU A 26 -2.41 -23.41 -0.98
N ARG A 27 -3.67 -23.27 -0.54
CA ARG A 27 -4.55 -24.41 -0.22
C ARG A 27 -4.81 -25.30 -1.42
N ALA A 28 -4.95 -24.71 -2.61
CA ALA A 28 -5.15 -25.43 -3.86
C ALA A 28 -3.86 -26.03 -4.45
N ARG A 29 -2.70 -25.94 -3.75
CA ARG A 29 -1.36 -26.29 -4.25
C ARG A 29 -0.98 -25.60 -5.57
N ARG A 30 -1.66 -24.50 -5.92
CA ARG A 30 -1.34 -23.66 -7.08
C ARG A 30 -0.34 -22.58 -6.67
N TYR A 31 0.86 -23.03 -6.31
CA TYR A 31 1.94 -22.18 -5.79
C TYR A 31 2.27 -20.99 -6.69
N GLY A 32 2.16 -21.13 -8.01
CA GLY A 32 2.40 -20.03 -8.96
C GLY A 32 1.47 -18.82 -8.75
N TRP A 33 0.17 -19.06 -8.53
CA TRP A 33 -0.80 -17.98 -8.34
C TRP A 33 -0.71 -17.35 -6.94
N GLY A 34 -0.34 -18.14 -5.93
CA GLY A 34 -0.06 -17.64 -4.58
C GLY A 34 1.14 -16.69 -4.53
N VAL A 35 2.22 -17.00 -5.25
CA VAL A 35 3.41 -16.15 -5.34
C VAL A 35 3.10 -14.82 -6.03
N VAL A 36 2.31 -14.83 -7.11
CA VAL A 36 1.90 -13.60 -7.80
C VAL A 36 1.08 -12.68 -6.88
N GLY A 37 0.14 -13.24 -6.11
CA GLY A 37 -0.65 -12.47 -5.13
C GLY A 37 0.19 -11.89 -3.99
N LEU A 38 1.17 -12.65 -3.49
CA LEU A 38 2.10 -12.18 -2.47
C LEU A 38 2.98 -11.04 -2.99
N LEU A 39 3.55 -11.20 -4.19
CA LEU A 39 4.40 -10.19 -4.82
C LEU A 39 3.63 -8.89 -5.09
N SER A 40 2.38 -8.96 -5.55
CA SER A 40 1.55 -7.76 -5.73
C SER A 40 1.28 -7.03 -4.41
N GLY A 41 1.07 -7.75 -3.30
CA GLY A 41 0.91 -7.15 -1.98
C GLY A 41 2.19 -6.46 -1.49
N ILE A 42 3.35 -7.08 -1.69
CA ILE A 42 4.66 -6.51 -1.32
C ILE A 42 4.94 -5.24 -2.12
N VAL A 43 4.72 -5.25 -3.43
CA VAL A 43 4.91 -4.06 -4.27
C VAL A 43 4.05 -2.91 -3.75
N PHE A 44 2.79 -3.19 -3.39
CA PHE A 44 1.89 -2.16 -2.87
C PHE A 44 2.34 -1.57 -1.53
N LEU A 45 2.86 -2.40 -0.62
CA LEU A 45 3.37 -1.96 0.68
C LEU A 45 4.69 -1.20 0.60
N THR A 46 5.49 -1.50 -0.43
CA THR A 46 6.82 -0.87 -0.63
C THR A 46 6.76 0.36 -1.53
N THR A 47 5.67 0.58 -2.26
CA THR A 47 5.50 1.80 -3.05
C THR A 47 5.48 3.04 -2.15
N PRO A 48 6.43 3.98 -2.32
CA PRO A 48 6.51 5.16 -1.48
C PRO A 48 5.28 6.04 -1.67
N VAL A 49 4.62 6.35 -0.56
CA VAL A 49 3.55 7.35 -0.53
C VAL A 49 4.19 8.72 -0.58
N GLN A 50 3.76 9.55 -1.53
CA GLN A 50 4.19 10.94 -1.66
C GLN A 50 3.75 11.73 -0.42
N THR A 51 4.60 11.75 0.61
CA THR A 51 4.40 12.58 1.79
C THR A 51 4.87 13.99 1.46
N HIS A 52 3.92 14.89 1.24
CA HIS A 52 4.25 16.30 1.09
C HIS A 52 4.78 16.81 2.43
N ALA A 53 6.12 16.90 2.54
CA ALA A 53 6.78 17.47 3.71
C ALA A 53 6.43 18.97 3.80
N VAL A 54 5.51 19.30 4.70
CA VAL A 54 5.18 20.68 5.04
C VAL A 54 6.38 21.26 5.79
N LYS A 55 7.17 22.08 5.11
CA LYS A 55 8.21 22.88 5.76
C LYS A 55 7.56 24.13 6.35
N ILE A 56 7.72 24.28 7.66
CA ILE A 56 7.33 25.49 8.39
C ILE A 56 8.62 26.27 8.59
N ASP A 57 8.86 27.28 7.78
CA ASP A 57 9.96 28.22 8.00
C ASP A 57 9.59 29.11 9.19
N LEU A 58 10.26 28.89 10.33
CA LEU A 58 10.15 29.80 11.46
C LEU A 58 10.91 31.09 11.14
N PRO A 59 10.38 32.27 11.51
CA PRO A 59 11.15 33.50 11.39
C PRO A 59 12.40 33.37 12.25
N ALA A 60 13.57 33.44 11.61
CA ALA A 60 14.85 33.55 12.31
C ALA A 60 14.75 34.78 13.21
N ALA A 61 14.91 34.58 14.52
CA ALA A 61 14.90 35.65 15.50
C ALA A 61 15.85 36.76 15.02
N ARG A 62 15.27 37.91 14.68
CA ARG A 62 16.01 39.08 14.23
C ARG A 62 16.70 39.66 15.47
N PRO A 63 18.03 39.91 15.44
CA PRO A 63 18.77 40.42 16.59
C PRO A 63 18.30 41.81 17.02
#